data_AF-A0A182SS50-F1
#
_entry.id   AF-A0A182SS50-F1
#
_cell.length_a   1.000
_cell.length_b   1.000
_cell.length_c   1.000
_cell.angle_alpha   90.00
_cell.angle_beta   90.00
_cell.angle_gamma   90.00
#
_symmetry.space_group_name_H-M   'P 1'
#
loop_
_entity.id
_entity.type
_entity.pdbx_description
1 polymer ?
#
loop_
_entity_poly.entity_id
_entity_poly.type
_entity_poly.pdbx_seq_one_letter_code
_entity_poly.pdbx_strand_id
1 'polypeptide(L)'
;MYDSRVKVTYYNRMGRPKQLIVYDDPSTVRMRELVYDEIDRPIMQTKWTKVTYKNKEYFAFNENFITQVHGTSHVMTGIVSKANPSCDGFPYSRTIYANDPTENKQYQGLPGKDYSVLGKYKRRYAMRAEIELLANIYPEAEGFRQKIVERPGGAIRATVEDSRGNKVAKYWHVGNFEHRLTTYEYSATYGHLIHVLPPQYHALAQTTSRTKPFLSGAFT
;
A
#
# COMPACT_ATOMS: atom_id res chain seq x y z
N MET A 1 -14.53 -25.27 19.97
CA MET A 1 -13.75 -25.78 18.82
C MET A 1 -12.45 -25.00 18.78
N TYR A 2 -11.34 -25.56 19.27
CA TYR A 2 -10.06 -24.87 19.34
C TYR A 2 -9.39 -24.88 17.95
N ASP A 3 -9.41 -23.74 17.25
CA ASP A 3 -8.59 -23.51 16.05
C ASP A 3 -7.15 -23.18 16.47
N SER A 4 -6.46 -24.17 17.07
CA SER A 4 -5.05 -24.03 17.44
C SER A 4 -4.19 -24.17 16.18
N ARG A 5 -4.09 -23.09 15.39
CA ARG A 5 -3.17 -23.04 14.24
C ARG A 5 -1.75 -22.87 14.76
N VAL A 6 -0.97 -23.95 14.71
CA VAL A 6 0.47 -23.87 14.95
C VAL A 6 1.08 -22.97 13.87
N LYS A 7 1.82 -21.94 14.31
CA LYS A 7 2.52 -21.01 13.44
C LYS A 7 3.98 -20.95 13.84
N VAL A 8 4.86 -21.18 12.86
CA VAL A 8 6.31 -21.02 12.99
C VAL A 8 6.74 -19.83 12.16
N THR A 9 7.61 -18.99 12.73
CA THR A 9 8.19 -17.84 12.03
C THR A 9 9.70 -17.95 12.12
N TYR A 10 10.34 -18.06 10.97
CA TYR A 10 11.79 -18.01 10.82
C TYR A 10 12.22 -16.57 10.63
N TYR A 11 13.37 -16.22 11.22
CA TYR A 11 13.93 -14.88 11.16
C TYR A 11 15.27 -14.90 10.41
N ASN A 12 15.58 -13.81 9.71
CA ASN A 12 16.92 -13.60 9.17
C ASN A 12 17.89 -13.18 10.30
N ARG A 13 19.18 -12.96 9.94
CA ARG A 13 20.22 -12.55 10.91
C ARG A 13 19.92 -11.23 11.61
N MET A 14 19.14 -10.34 10.99
CA MET A 14 18.72 -9.05 11.54
C MET A 14 17.42 -9.15 12.37
N GLY A 15 16.94 -10.35 12.66
CA GLY A 15 15.71 -10.55 13.43
C GLY A 15 14.43 -10.19 12.67
N ARG A 16 14.47 -10.10 11.33
CA ARG A 16 13.28 -9.84 10.50
C ARG A 16 12.63 -11.14 10.03
N PRO A 17 11.30 -11.25 10.01
CA PRO A 17 10.61 -12.46 9.54
C PRO A 17 10.98 -12.80 8.10
N LYS A 18 11.62 -13.95 7.89
CA LYS A 18 11.97 -14.46 6.56
C LYS A 18 10.87 -15.36 6.01
N GLN A 19 10.50 -16.41 6.75
CA GLN A 19 9.53 -17.41 6.30
C GLN A 19 8.52 -17.70 7.41
N LEU A 20 7.24 -17.73 7.04
CA LEU A 20 6.14 -18.03 7.93
C LEU A 20 5.47 -19.32 7.47
N ILE A 21 5.27 -20.22 8.40
CA ILE A 21 4.64 -21.52 8.16
C ILE A 21 3.46 -21.64 9.12
N VAL A 22 2.30 -21.96 8.57
CA VAL A 22 1.07 -22.17 9.33
C VAL A 22 0.56 -23.57 9.01
N TYR A 23 0.36 -24.37 10.04
CA TYR A 23 -0.27 -25.68 9.91
C TYR A 23 -1.70 -25.51 9.37
N ASP A 24 -2.08 -26.28 8.35
CA ASP A 24 -3.41 -26.25 7.74
C ASP A 24 -4.14 -27.58 8.01
N ASP A 25 -3.56 -28.70 7.58
CA ASP A 25 -4.11 -30.05 7.78
C ASP A 25 -3.00 -31.11 7.90
N PRO A 26 -3.31 -32.39 8.21
CA PRO A 26 -2.29 -33.43 8.44
C PRO A 26 -1.33 -33.70 7.28
N SER A 27 -1.54 -33.12 6.10
CA SER A 27 -0.67 -33.29 4.94
C SER A 27 -0.10 -31.99 4.40
N THR A 28 -0.55 -30.84 4.92
CA THR A 28 -0.29 -29.56 4.27
C THR A 28 -0.05 -28.44 5.26
N VAL A 29 0.75 -27.49 4.80
CA VAL A 29 0.98 -26.21 5.48
C VAL A 29 0.77 -25.08 4.50
N ARG A 30 0.50 -23.89 5.04
CA ARG A 30 0.56 -22.64 4.29
C ARG A 30 1.87 -21.96 4.59
N MET A 31 2.60 -21.65 3.54
CA MET A 31 3.89 -20.99 3.62
C MET A 31 3.84 -19.61 2.96
N ARG A 32 4.58 -18.67 3.54
CA ARG A 32 4.82 -17.35 2.98
C ARG A 32 6.24 -16.92 3.28
N GLU A 33 6.87 -16.25 2.34
CA GLU A 33 8.24 -15.76 2.47
C GLU A 33 8.32 -14.27 2.11
N LEU A 34 9.20 -13.57 2.80
CA LEU A 34 9.47 -12.14 2.64
C LEU A 34 10.90 -11.95 2.14
N VAL A 35 11.04 -11.03 1.19
CA VAL A 35 12.33 -10.58 0.66
C VAL A 35 12.49 -9.11 0.99
N TYR A 36 13.70 -8.75 1.39
CA TYR A 36 14.07 -7.41 1.86
C TYR A 36 15.07 -6.77 0.90
N ASP A 37 15.11 -5.44 0.87
CA ASP A 37 16.19 -4.71 0.20
C ASP A 37 17.42 -4.54 1.11
N GLU A 38 18.42 -3.80 0.60
CA GLU A 38 19.71 -3.59 1.26
C GLU A 38 19.61 -2.81 2.59
N ILE A 39 18.51 -2.10 2.82
CA ILE A 39 18.25 -1.36 4.06
C ILE A 39 17.11 -1.99 4.88
N ASP A 40 16.88 -3.29 4.69
CA ASP A 40 15.91 -4.11 5.43
C ASP A 40 14.43 -3.70 5.28
N ARG A 41 14.04 -3.04 4.18
CA ARG A 41 12.62 -2.80 3.86
C ARG A 41 12.03 -4.01 3.13
N PRO A 42 10.81 -4.46 3.46
CA PRO A 42 10.17 -5.59 2.79
C PRO A 42 9.74 -5.22 1.37
N ILE A 43 10.49 -5.70 0.36
CA ILE A 43 10.23 -5.42 -1.05
C ILE A 43 9.35 -6.46 -1.73
N MET A 44 9.36 -7.71 -1.28
CA MET A 44 8.48 -8.76 -1.82
C MET A 44 7.87 -9.57 -0.70
N GLN A 45 6.62 -9.95 -0.89
CA GLN A 45 5.91 -10.88 -0.01
C GLN A 45 5.14 -11.86 -0.87
N THR A 46 5.42 -13.15 -0.73
CA THR A 46 4.70 -14.17 -1.50
C THR A 46 3.24 -14.25 -1.07
N LYS A 47 2.39 -14.75 -1.98
CA LYS A 47 1.05 -15.18 -1.62
C LYS A 47 1.16 -16.38 -0.68
N TRP A 48 0.24 -16.48 0.28
CA TRP A 48 0.09 -17.70 1.06
C TRP A 48 -0.10 -18.89 0.13
N THR A 49 0.83 -19.83 0.21
CA THR A 49 0.92 -20.96 -0.71
C THR A 49 0.75 -22.25 0.08
N LYS A 50 -0.20 -23.09 -0.34
CA LYS A 50 -0.42 -24.40 0.25
C LYS A 50 0.64 -25.36 -0.30
N VAL A 51 1.41 -25.97 0.59
CA VAL A 51 2.47 -26.93 0.26
C VAL A 51 2.13 -28.26 0.92
N THR A 52 2.23 -29.34 0.14
CA THR A 52 1.94 -30.71 0.62
C THR A 52 3.26 -31.40 0.97
N TYR A 53 3.36 -31.95 2.16
CA TYR A 53 4.54 -32.67 2.63
C TYR A 53 4.21 -34.15 2.80
N LYS A 54 5.01 -35.01 2.16
CA LYS A 54 4.90 -36.48 2.31
C LYS A 54 5.59 -37.00 3.58
N ASN A 55 6.63 -36.31 4.04
CA ASN A 55 7.56 -36.82 5.07
C ASN A 55 7.43 -36.12 6.44
N LYS A 56 6.28 -35.51 6.75
CA LYS A 56 5.98 -34.84 8.04
C LYS A 56 6.91 -33.68 8.46
N GLU A 57 7.74 -33.16 7.57
CA GLU A 57 8.60 -31.98 7.81
C GLU A 57 7.82 -30.66 7.66
N TYR A 58 6.66 -30.56 8.31
CA TYR A 58 5.72 -29.45 8.11
C TYR A 58 6.30 -28.10 8.49
N PHE A 59 7.14 -28.06 9.51
CA PHE A 59 7.60 -26.82 10.12
C PHE A 59 9.04 -26.47 9.78
N ALA A 60 9.73 -27.28 8.97
CA ALA A 60 11.12 -27.02 8.61
C ALA A 60 11.24 -25.78 7.72
N PHE A 61 12.35 -25.05 7.86
CA PHE A 61 12.70 -23.96 6.96
C PHE A 61 12.91 -24.51 5.55
N ASN A 62 12.22 -23.95 4.56
CA ASN A 62 12.28 -24.43 3.19
C ASN A 62 13.10 -23.50 2.31
N GLU A 63 14.36 -23.83 2.10
CA GLU A 63 15.31 -23.08 1.27
C GLU A 63 14.89 -22.99 -0.20
N ASN A 64 14.10 -23.95 -0.69
CA ASN A 64 13.66 -24.03 -2.07
C ASN A 64 12.28 -23.38 -2.30
N PHE A 65 11.72 -22.72 -1.29
CA PHE A 65 10.42 -22.07 -1.42
C PHE A 65 10.47 -20.93 -2.45
N ILE A 66 11.48 -20.06 -2.33
CA ILE A 66 11.93 -19.14 -3.37
C ILE A 66 13.36 -19.53 -3.75
N THR A 67 13.57 -19.95 -5.00
CA THR A 67 14.92 -20.32 -5.48
C THR A 67 15.63 -19.14 -6.15
N GLN A 68 14.90 -18.32 -6.89
CA GLN A 68 15.46 -17.16 -7.59
C GLN A 68 14.36 -16.13 -7.88
N VAL A 69 14.76 -14.86 -7.94
CA VAL A 69 13.98 -13.80 -8.58
C VAL A 69 14.84 -13.23 -9.72
N HIS A 70 14.39 -13.38 -10.95
CA HIS A 70 15.13 -12.93 -12.12
C HIS A 70 15.20 -11.39 -12.16
N GLY A 71 16.40 -10.84 -12.27
CA GLY A 71 16.64 -9.40 -12.09
C GLY A 71 15.82 -8.51 -13.01
N THR A 72 15.77 -8.79 -14.31
CA THR A 72 15.07 -7.98 -15.32
C THR A 72 13.60 -8.34 -15.48
N SER A 73 13.27 -9.63 -15.60
CA SER A 73 11.89 -10.08 -15.81
C SER A 73 11.05 -10.08 -14.53
N HIS A 74 11.71 -10.03 -13.37
CA HIS A 74 11.09 -10.15 -12.05
C HIS A 74 10.30 -11.45 -11.85
N VAL A 75 10.53 -12.46 -12.67
CA VAL A 75 9.92 -13.78 -12.49
C VAL A 75 10.53 -14.44 -11.26
N MET A 76 9.66 -14.95 -10.38
CA MET A 76 10.04 -15.72 -9.20
C MET A 76 9.91 -17.22 -9.48
N THR A 77 10.96 -17.96 -9.14
CA THR A 77 11.02 -19.42 -9.26
C THR A 77 11.10 -20.07 -7.89
N GLY A 78 10.80 -21.37 -7.83
CA GLY A 78 10.76 -22.17 -6.59
C GLY A 78 9.43 -22.86 -6.41
N ILE A 79 9.23 -23.46 -5.23
CA ILE A 79 7.97 -24.14 -4.88
C ILE A 79 6.79 -23.17 -4.97
N VAL A 80 6.97 -21.92 -4.55
CA VAL A 80 5.93 -20.89 -4.60
C VAL A 80 5.36 -20.67 -6.01
N SER A 81 6.21 -20.72 -7.04
CA SER A 81 5.82 -20.51 -8.43
C SER A 81 5.12 -21.74 -8.99
N LYS A 82 5.67 -22.94 -8.72
CA LYS A 82 5.07 -24.22 -9.13
C LYS A 82 3.68 -24.44 -8.52
N ALA A 83 3.47 -24.01 -7.27
CA ALA A 83 2.20 -24.14 -6.56
C ALA A 83 1.18 -23.04 -6.93
N ASN A 84 1.60 -21.97 -7.61
CA ASN A 84 0.71 -20.88 -8.06
C ASN A 84 0.89 -20.62 -9.56
N PRO A 85 0.58 -21.60 -10.44
CA PRO A 85 0.76 -21.45 -11.89
C PRO A 85 -0.07 -20.30 -12.47
N SER A 86 -1.23 -20.01 -11.87
CA SER A 86 -2.11 -18.90 -12.26
C SER A 86 -1.51 -17.50 -12.06
N CYS A 87 -0.34 -17.39 -11.43
CA CYS A 87 0.35 -16.12 -11.23
C CYS A 87 1.40 -15.83 -12.30
N ASP A 88 1.61 -16.71 -13.27
CA ASP A 88 2.53 -16.54 -14.41
C ASP A 88 3.94 -16.10 -14.01
N GLY A 89 4.48 -16.67 -12.92
CA GLY A 89 5.80 -16.32 -12.40
C GLY A 89 5.83 -15.12 -11.44
N PHE A 90 4.67 -14.53 -11.11
CA PHE A 90 4.55 -13.43 -10.14
C PHE A 90 3.70 -13.81 -8.91
N PRO A 91 4.00 -14.89 -8.16
CA PRO A 91 3.22 -15.33 -7.00
C PRO A 91 3.48 -14.48 -5.74
N TYR A 92 3.70 -13.17 -5.89
CA TYR A 92 4.10 -12.27 -4.83
C TYR A 92 3.59 -10.84 -5.08
N SER A 93 3.40 -10.09 -3.99
CA SER A 93 3.29 -8.63 -4.07
C SER A 93 4.67 -8.00 -4.01
N ARG A 94 4.89 -6.92 -4.76
CA ARG A 94 6.15 -6.17 -4.76
C ARG A 94 5.92 -4.71 -4.45
N THR A 95 6.78 -4.13 -3.63
CA THR A 95 6.81 -2.69 -3.38
C THR A 95 8.12 -2.12 -3.90
N ILE A 96 8.04 -1.05 -4.69
CA ILE A 96 9.18 -0.23 -5.07
C ILE A 96 9.12 1.03 -4.22
N TYR A 97 10.16 1.27 -3.44
CA TYR A 97 10.32 2.46 -2.62
C TYR A 97 11.04 3.56 -3.39
N ALA A 98 10.90 4.80 -2.92
CA ALA A 98 11.69 5.92 -3.40
C ALA A 98 13.17 5.72 -3.05
N ASN A 99 14.06 6.37 -3.83
CA ASN A 99 15.50 6.31 -3.63
C ASN A 99 15.94 7.25 -2.51
N ASP A 100 15.42 7.01 -1.32
CA ASP A 100 15.70 7.73 -0.10
C ASP A 100 15.54 6.75 1.10
N PRO A 101 16.04 7.07 2.30
CA PRO A 101 16.02 6.16 3.44
C PRO A 101 14.62 6.01 4.08
N THR A 102 13.58 6.64 3.52
CA THR A 102 12.23 6.53 4.05
C THR A 102 11.50 5.31 3.47
N GLU A 103 10.34 4.98 4.04
CA GLU A 103 9.45 3.94 3.51
C GLU A 103 8.45 4.48 2.47
N ASN A 104 8.77 5.60 1.83
CA ASN A 104 7.94 6.19 0.79
C ASN A 104 7.83 5.24 -0.40
N LYS A 105 6.61 4.75 -0.64
CA LYS A 105 6.32 3.87 -1.78
C LYS A 105 6.23 4.71 -3.04
N GLN A 106 6.69 4.15 -4.16
CA GLN A 106 6.44 4.68 -5.50
C GLN A 106 5.47 3.79 -6.27
N TYR A 107 5.69 2.47 -6.22
CA TYR A 107 4.83 1.50 -6.88
C TYR A 107 4.54 0.31 -5.99
N GLN A 108 3.34 -0.26 -6.13
CA GLN A 108 3.00 -1.54 -5.53
C GLN A 108 2.29 -2.43 -6.55
N GLY A 109 2.86 -3.62 -6.75
CA GLY A 109 2.23 -4.71 -7.48
C GLY A 109 1.62 -5.74 -6.55
N LEU A 110 0.61 -6.44 -7.04
CA LEU A 110 -0.02 -7.60 -6.40
C LEU A 110 0.33 -8.88 -7.18
N PRO A 111 0.05 -10.08 -6.62
CA PRO A 111 0.30 -11.33 -7.32
C PRO A 111 -0.40 -11.41 -8.69
N GLY A 112 0.33 -11.93 -9.68
CA GLY A 112 -0.10 -12.05 -11.08
C GLY A 112 0.61 -11.06 -12.01
N LYS A 113 0.88 -11.49 -13.26
CA LYS A 113 1.65 -10.73 -14.25
C LYS A 113 1.09 -9.32 -14.52
N ASP A 114 -0.21 -9.23 -14.79
CA ASP A 114 -0.89 -7.96 -15.08
C ASP A 114 -0.98 -7.01 -13.86
N TYR A 115 -0.87 -7.57 -12.66
CA TYR A 115 -0.91 -6.84 -11.39
C TYR A 115 0.48 -6.55 -10.80
N SER A 116 1.53 -7.07 -11.42
CA SER A 116 2.91 -6.82 -11.03
C SER A 116 3.27 -5.33 -11.17
N VAL A 117 4.43 -4.94 -10.63
CA VAL A 117 4.96 -3.57 -10.79
C VAL A 117 5.29 -3.20 -12.24
N LEU A 118 5.42 -4.20 -13.13
CA LEU A 118 5.56 -4.01 -14.58
C LEU A 118 4.21 -4.03 -15.30
N GLY A 119 3.16 -4.53 -14.64
CA GLY A 119 1.83 -4.68 -15.19
C GLY A 119 1.02 -3.37 -15.23
N LYS A 120 -0.12 -3.44 -15.93
CA LYS A 120 -1.08 -2.34 -16.10
C LYS A 120 -1.89 -2.02 -14.83
N TYR A 121 -2.00 -2.96 -13.90
CA TYR A 121 -2.79 -2.82 -12.67
C TYR A 121 -1.94 -2.57 -11.41
N LYS A 122 -0.74 -2.02 -11.57
CA LYS A 122 0.06 -1.53 -10.44
C LYS A 122 -0.60 -0.32 -9.78
N ARG A 123 -0.32 -0.13 -8.50
CA ARG A 123 -0.65 1.10 -7.77
C ARG A 123 0.54 2.05 -7.88
N ARG A 124 0.28 3.33 -8.15
CA ARG A 124 1.29 4.40 -8.08
C ARG A 124 1.04 5.23 -6.83
N TYR A 125 2.13 5.64 -6.20
CA TYR A 125 2.16 6.50 -5.03
C TYR A 125 2.98 7.74 -5.38
N ALA A 126 2.47 8.92 -5.03
CA ALA A 126 3.17 10.18 -5.24
C ALA A 126 2.97 11.13 -4.06
N MET A 127 4.00 11.92 -3.78
CA MET A 127 3.97 12.99 -2.78
C MET A 127 4.26 14.32 -3.46
N ARG A 128 3.28 14.83 -4.20
CA ARG A 128 3.37 16.09 -4.95
C ARG A 128 1.98 16.58 -5.34
N ALA A 129 1.83 17.89 -5.52
CA ALA A 129 0.61 18.55 -5.94
C ALA A 129 0.30 18.32 -7.43
N GLU A 130 -0.18 17.12 -7.78
CA GLU A 130 -0.62 16.81 -9.17
C GLU A 130 -2.09 17.13 -9.42
N ILE A 131 -2.93 17.23 -8.37
CA ILE A 131 -4.36 17.51 -8.53
C ILE A 131 -4.57 19.01 -8.40
N GLU A 132 -4.81 19.68 -9.54
CA GLU A 132 -4.97 21.14 -9.63
C GLU A 132 -5.99 21.70 -8.62
N LEU A 133 -7.16 21.05 -8.50
CA LEU A 133 -8.18 21.41 -7.51
C LEU A 133 -7.59 21.49 -6.09
N LEU A 134 -6.82 20.48 -5.70
CA LEU A 134 -6.22 20.43 -4.36
C LEU A 134 -5.03 21.38 -4.26
N ALA A 135 -4.27 21.59 -5.33
CA ALA A 135 -3.16 22.53 -5.36
C ALA A 135 -3.65 23.98 -5.19
N ASN A 136 -4.81 24.30 -5.76
CA ASN A 136 -5.46 25.60 -5.64
C ASN A 136 -6.02 25.85 -4.23
N ILE A 137 -6.64 24.84 -3.61
CA ILE A 137 -7.21 24.98 -2.26
C ILE A 137 -6.11 24.88 -1.19
N TYR A 138 -5.08 24.05 -1.42
CA TYR A 138 -4.04 23.71 -0.46
C TYR A 138 -2.65 23.76 -1.12
N PRO A 139 -2.10 24.97 -1.33
CA PRO A 139 -0.84 25.15 -2.04
C PRO A 139 0.36 24.66 -1.22
N GLU A 140 1.34 24.04 -1.89
CA GLU A 140 2.57 23.56 -1.23
C GLU A 140 3.37 24.70 -0.60
N ALA A 141 3.31 25.90 -1.19
CA ALA A 141 3.95 27.12 -0.68
C ALA A 141 3.45 27.52 0.72
N GLU A 142 2.22 27.13 1.10
CA GLU A 142 1.66 27.37 2.44
C GLU A 142 1.93 26.20 3.40
N GLY A 143 2.74 25.21 2.98
CA GLY A 143 3.17 24.09 3.81
C GLY A 143 2.25 22.86 3.72
N PHE A 144 1.29 22.83 2.80
CA PHE A 144 0.45 21.65 2.57
C PHE A 144 1.19 20.59 1.73
N ARG A 145 0.87 19.32 1.96
CA ARG A 145 1.45 18.19 1.22
C ARG A 145 0.37 17.24 0.74
N GLN A 146 0.42 16.88 -0.54
CA GLN A 146 -0.51 15.92 -1.13
C GLN A 146 0.11 14.52 -1.18
N LYS A 147 -0.62 13.52 -0.69
CA LYS A 147 -0.32 12.09 -0.83
C LYS A 147 -1.32 11.46 -1.78
N ILE A 148 -0.86 11.03 -2.93
CA ILE A 148 -1.67 10.49 -4.02
C ILE A 148 -1.46 8.99 -4.13
N VAL A 149 -2.56 8.25 -4.26
CA VAL A 149 -2.58 6.82 -4.57
C VAL A 149 -3.46 6.59 -5.79
N GLU A 150 -2.82 6.27 -6.91
CA GLU A 150 -3.51 5.84 -8.12
C GLU A 150 -3.72 4.34 -8.09
N ARG A 151 -4.94 3.93 -8.46
CA ARG A 151 -5.36 2.54 -8.50
C ARG A 151 -5.62 2.11 -9.93
N PRO A 152 -5.65 0.79 -10.18
CA PRO A 152 -6.15 0.22 -11.42
C PRO A 152 -7.45 0.88 -11.89
N GLY A 153 -7.51 1.22 -13.18
CA GLY A 153 -8.68 1.85 -13.78
C GLY A 153 -8.77 3.38 -13.60
N GLY A 154 -7.66 4.04 -13.24
CA GLY A 154 -7.60 5.52 -13.16
C GLY A 154 -8.23 6.13 -11.91
N ALA A 155 -8.67 5.31 -10.95
CA ALA A 155 -9.20 5.82 -9.70
C ALA A 155 -8.07 6.42 -8.83
N ILE A 156 -8.24 7.67 -8.41
CA ILE A 156 -7.25 8.39 -7.60
C ILE A 156 -7.80 8.60 -6.20
N ARG A 157 -6.97 8.34 -5.18
CA ARG A 157 -7.23 8.78 -3.82
C ARG A 157 -6.12 9.71 -3.39
N ALA A 158 -6.46 10.94 -3.07
CA ALA A 158 -5.54 11.91 -2.53
C ALA A 158 -5.90 12.28 -1.09
N THR A 159 -4.87 12.51 -0.29
CA THR A 159 -4.97 13.03 1.07
C THR A 159 -4.08 14.25 1.15
N VAL A 160 -4.58 15.34 1.70
CA VAL A 160 -3.79 16.55 1.95
C VAL A 160 -3.51 16.65 3.45
N GLU A 161 -2.26 16.91 3.78
CA GLU A 161 -1.80 17.14 5.15
C GLU A 161 -1.25 18.57 5.30
N ASP A 162 -1.46 19.19 6.46
CA ASP A 162 -0.84 20.47 6.81
C ASP A 162 0.60 20.29 7.33
N SER A 163 1.26 21.40 7.68
CA SER A 163 2.62 21.40 8.22
C SER A 163 2.77 20.72 9.58
N ARG A 164 1.66 20.51 10.30
CA ARG A 164 1.60 19.79 11.59
C ARG A 164 1.29 18.29 11.40
N GLY A 165 1.09 17.85 10.16
CA GLY A 165 0.70 16.47 9.82
C GLY A 165 -0.79 16.17 10.01
N ASN A 166 -1.63 17.18 10.26
CA ASN A 166 -3.06 17.00 10.31
C ASN A 166 -3.63 16.78 8.92
N LYS A 167 -4.61 15.90 8.83
CA LYS A 167 -5.27 15.59 7.56
C LYS A 167 -6.37 16.62 7.28
N VAL A 168 -6.11 17.55 6.38
CA VAL A 168 -7.03 18.65 6.07
C VAL A 168 -7.99 18.36 4.91
N ALA A 169 -7.65 17.40 4.03
CA ALA A 169 -8.56 16.97 2.98
C ALA A 169 -8.39 15.50 2.56
N LYS A 170 -9.48 14.91 2.07
CA LYS A 170 -9.52 13.66 1.32
C LYS A 170 -10.27 13.88 0.01
N TYR A 171 -9.68 13.40 -1.07
CA TYR A 171 -10.24 13.52 -2.40
C TYR A 171 -10.23 12.18 -3.11
N TRP A 172 -11.36 11.85 -3.74
CA TRP A 172 -11.57 10.60 -4.45
C TRP A 172 -12.04 10.92 -5.86
N HIS A 173 -11.22 10.58 -6.84
CA HIS A 173 -11.59 10.57 -8.25
C HIS A 173 -11.92 9.14 -8.66
N VAL A 174 -13.11 8.93 -9.22
CA VAL A 174 -13.57 7.61 -9.64
C VAL A 174 -14.12 7.73 -11.07
N GLY A 175 -13.24 7.68 -12.07
CA GLY A 175 -13.63 7.61 -13.50
C GLY A 175 -14.82 8.51 -13.87
N ASN A 176 -15.87 7.89 -14.45
CA ASN A 176 -17.10 8.58 -14.92
C ASN A 176 -18.03 9.09 -13.81
N PHE A 177 -17.61 9.07 -12.54
CA PHE A 177 -18.40 9.54 -11.42
C PHE A 177 -17.89 10.86 -10.85
N GLU A 178 -18.81 11.60 -10.25
CA GLU A 178 -18.48 12.82 -9.52
C GLU A 178 -17.41 12.58 -8.46
N HIS A 179 -16.49 13.53 -8.40
CA HIS A 179 -15.37 13.46 -7.49
C HIS A 179 -15.85 13.80 -6.07
N ARG A 180 -15.33 13.08 -5.08
CA ARG A 180 -15.74 13.26 -3.69
C ARG A 180 -14.64 13.97 -2.93
N LEU A 181 -14.91 15.19 -2.50
CA LEU A 181 -14.07 15.97 -1.60
C LEU A 181 -14.62 15.86 -0.18
N THR A 182 -13.75 15.74 0.80
CA THR A 182 -14.08 15.86 2.22
C THR A 182 -12.98 16.66 2.87
N THR A 183 -13.32 17.78 3.52
CA THR A 183 -12.34 18.61 4.22
C THR A 183 -12.53 18.53 5.72
N TYR A 184 -11.42 18.74 6.42
CA TYR A 184 -11.33 18.67 7.86
C TYR A 184 -10.76 20.00 8.36
N GLU A 185 -11.45 20.60 9.32
CA GLU A 185 -11.11 21.90 9.86
C GLU A 185 -10.68 21.75 11.31
N TYR A 186 -9.52 22.29 11.63
CA TYR A 186 -8.90 22.18 12.94
C TYR A 186 -8.87 23.55 13.62
N SER A 187 -9.01 23.54 14.94
CA SER A 187 -8.83 24.73 15.76
C SER A 187 -7.42 25.28 15.60
N ALA A 188 -7.28 26.53 15.15
CA ALA A 188 -5.98 27.19 15.10
C ALA A 188 -5.34 27.26 16.50
N THR A 189 -6.16 27.52 17.53
CA THR A 189 -5.77 27.69 18.94
C THR A 189 -5.41 26.37 19.62
N TYR A 190 -6.25 25.35 19.47
CA TYR A 190 -6.15 24.12 20.28
C TYR A 190 -5.72 22.89 19.48
N GLY A 191 -5.66 22.97 18.14
CA GLY A 191 -5.24 21.89 17.27
C GLY A 191 -6.20 20.70 17.16
N HIS A 192 -7.37 20.72 17.80
CA HIS A 192 -8.37 19.65 17.67
C HIS A 192 -9.27 19.87 16.43
N LEU A 193 -9.81 18.77 15.91
CA LEU A 193 -10.77 18.79 14.81
C LEU A 193 -12.09 19.43 15.27
N ILE A 194 -12.55 20.47 14.56
CA ILE A 194 -13.82 21.17 14.83
C ILE A 194 -14.89 20.73 13.84
N HIS A 195 -14.57 20.70 12.54
CA HIS A 195 -15.56 20.36 11.51
C HIS A 195 -15.06 19.30 10.52
N VAL A 196 -16.01 18.52 10.04
CA VAL A 196 -15.84 17.59 8.91
C VAL A 196 -16.88 17.96 7.86
N LEU A 197 -16.43 18.48 6.72
CA LEU A 197 -17.31 18.88 5.63
C LEU A 197 -17.41 17.71 4.64
N PRO A 198 -18.59 17.07 4.50
CA PRO A 198 -18.75 15.90 3.63
C PRO A 198 -18.86 16.31 2.14
N PRO A 199 -18.77 15.35 1.21
CA PRO A 199 -18.89 15.63 -0.22
C PRO A 199 -20.18 16.36 -0.60
N GLN A 200 -21.29 16.03 0.06
CA GLN A 200 -22.58 16.66 -0.19
C GLN A 200 -22.58 18.15 0.17
N TYR A 201 -21.87 18.56 1.23
CA TYR A 201 -21.71 19.97 1.56
C TYR A 201 -20.98 20.71 0.44
N HIS A 202 -19.85 20.15 -0.04
CA HIS A 202 -19.06 20.76 -1.11
C HIS A 202 -19.81 20.83 -2.45
N ALA A 203 -20.68 19.87 -2.73
CA ALA A 203 -21.56 19.88 -3.90
C ALA A 203 -22.61 20.99 -3.82
N LEU A 204 -23.28 21.13 -2.66
CA LEU A 204 -24.32 22.15 -2.45
C LEU A 204 -23.75 23.57 -2.36
N ALA A 205 -22.63 23.74 -1.65
CA ALA A 205 -21.97 25.02 -1.46
C ALA A 205 -20.96 25.38 -2.58
N GLN A 206 -20.88 24.55 -3.63
CA GLN A 206 -20.03 24.74 -4.82
C GLN A 206 -18.58 25.12 -4.51
N THR A 207 -17.98 24.46 -3.52
CA THR A 207 -16.72 24.93 -2.95
C THR A 207 -15.49 24.49 -3.74
N THR A 208 -15.66 23.77 -4.85
CA THR A 208 -14.59 23.27 -5.71
C THR A 208 -13.91 24.37 -6.55
N SER A 209 -14.49 25.56 -6.61
CA SER A 209 -13.89 26.74 -7.27
C SER A 209 -13.03 27.60 -6.33
N ARG A 210 -12.93 27.23 -5.05
CA ARG A 210 -12.17 28.02 -4.06
C ARG A 210 -10.67 27.93 -4.28
N THR A 211 -9.97 29.00 -3.89
CA THR A 211 -8.51 29.13 -3.92
C THR A 211 -7.89 29.21 -2.52
N LYS A 212 -8.69 28.98 -1.47
CA LYS A 212 -8.24 29.00 -0.07
C LYS A 212 -8.90 27.89 0.75
N PRO A 213 -8.19 27.32 1.74
CA PRO A 213 -8.75 26.29 2.61
C PRO A 213 -9.90 26.82 3.50
N PHE A 214 -10.64 25.88 4.09
CA PHE A 214 -11.62 26.15 5.14
C PHE A 214 -10.86 26.26 6.46
N LEU A 215 -10.44 27.47 6.82
CA LEU A 215 -9.78 27.76 8.09
C LEU A 215 -10.69 28.64 8.95
N SER A 216 -11.18 28.10 10.06
CA SER A 216 -11.88 28.84 11.10
C SER A 216 -10.85 29.51 11.99
N GLY A 217 -10.95 30.84 12.13
CA GLY A 217 -10.17 31.60 13.13
C GLY A 217 -8.99 32.41 12.61
N ALA A 218 -8.86 32.64 11.29
CA ALA A 218 -8.12 33.81 10.83
C ALA A 218 -8.95 35.04 11.17
N PHE A 219 -8.74 35.60 12.36
CA PHE A 219 -9.27 36.91 12.72
C PHE A 219 -8.76 37.91 11.68
N THR A 220 -9.70 38.56 10.99
CA THR A 220 -9.53 39.90 10.42
C THR A 220 -9.05 40.86 11.49
#